data_AF-A0A1H9PAG0-F1
#
_entry.id   AF-A0A1H9PAG0-F1
#
_cell.length_a   1.000
_cell.length_b   1.000
_cell.length_c   1.000
_cell.angle_alpha   90.00
_cell.angle_beta   90.00
_cell.angle_gamma   90.00
#
_symmetry.space_group_name_H-M   'P 1'
#
loop_
_entity.id
_entity.type
_entity.pdbx_description
1 polymer ?
#
loop_
_entity_poly.entity_id
_entity_poly.type
_entity_poly.pdbx_seq_one_letter_code
_entity_poly.pdbx_strand_id
1 'polypeptide(L)'
;MSVKFGNEAIEDFDVAKTLGQLSLMEINPIFEWEDVVNEDTGEMVRRPTDEIIEYDVLVYSSADDSRLTVTVPVEAKGIEIDVEKNYRKPLAFQGLTARLWNNRESFVNAQGRRVTTYNYGVKFRATDFSLVGANNQPKQNQNQGDQK
;
A
#
# COMPACT_ATOMS: atom_id res chain seq x y z
N MET A 1 -30.91 5.27 -12.07
CA MET A 1 -30.10 5.51 -10.86
C MET A 1 -28.87 4.62 -10.94
N SER A 2 -27.69 5.15 -11.24
CA SER A 2 -26.44 4.42 -11.03
C SER A 2 -26.02 4.66 -9.58
N VAL A 3 -25.95 3.61 -8.78
CA VAL A 3 -25.33 3.68 -7.46
C VAL A 3 -23.84 3.91 -7.71
N LYS A 4 -23.39 5.15 -7.55
CA LYS A 4 -21.96 5.44 -7.46
C LYS A 4 -21.49 4.86 -6.13
N PHE A 5 -20.86 3.68 -6.16
CA PHE A 5 -20.08 3.24 -5.00
C PHE A 5 -19.03 4.31 -4.74
N GLY A 6 -18.95 4.77 -3.49
CA GLY A 6 -18.21 5.96 -3.11
C GLY A 6 -16.74 5.87 -3.52
N ASN A 7 -16.27 6.90 -4.23
CA ASN A 7 -14.84 7.15 -4.45
C ASN A 7 -14.12 7.66 -3.18
N GLU A 8 -14.87 7.79 -2.09
CA GLU A 8 -14.41 8.30 -0.80
C GLU A 8 -13.62 7.22 -0.05
N ALA A 9 -12.59 7.65 0.67
CA ALA A 9 -11.82 6.78 1.54
C ALA A 9 -12.68 6.39 2.74
N ILE A 10 -12.64 5.11 3.11
CA ILE A 10 -13.17 4.61 4.38
C ILE A 10 -12.05 4.82 5.39
N GLU A 11 -12.21 5.84 6.24
CA GLU A 11 -11.20 6.26 7.21
C GLU A 11 -11.41 5.61 8.58
N ASP A 12 -12.66 5.33 8.95
CA ASP A 12 -13.02 4.75 10.24
C ASP A 12 -13.52 3.31 10.08
N PHE A 13 -12.65 2.34 10.31
CA PHE A 13 -13.03 0.93 10.44
C PHE A 13 -12.18 0.22 11.49
N ASP A 14 -12.74 -0.82 12.11
CA ASP A 14 -12.05 -1.63 13.11
C ASP A 14 -11.05 -2.55 12.41
N VAL A 15 -9.77 -2.15 12.41
CA VAL A 15 -8.68 -2.87 11.76
C VAL A 15 -8.52 -4.29 12.33
N ALA A 16 -8.61 -4.44 13.64
CA ALA A 16 -8.45 -5.74 14.30
C ALA A 16 -9.56 -6.73 13.90
N LYS A 17 -10.79 -6.24 13.72
CA LYS A 17 -11.89 -7.08 13.21
C LYS A 17 -11.85 -7.30 11.71
N THR A 18 -11.38 -6.32 10.95
CA THR A 18 -11.45 -6.34 9.48
C THR A 18 -10.27 -7.07 8.87
N LEU A 19 -9.06 -6.81 9.36
CA LEU A 19 -7.79 -7.32 8.82
C LEU A 19 -7.03 -8.20 9.82
N GLY A 20 -7.48 -8.28 11.06
CA GLY A 20 -6.80 -9.09 12.07
C GLY A 20 -5.41 -8.57 12.38
N GLN A 21 -4.50 -9.49 12.69
CA GLN A 21 -3.10 -9.20 12.89
C GLN A 21 -2.39 -9.17 11.55
N LEU A 22 -1.68 -8.08 11.28
CA LEU A 22 -0.90 -7.87 10.07
C LEU A 22 0.57 -8.19 10.33
N SER A 23 1.17 -9.03 9.49
CA SER A 23 2.56 -9.47 9.62
C SER A 23 3.36 -9.11 8.36
N LEU A 24 4.54 -8.54 8.55
CA LEU A 24 5.38 -8.03 7.46
C LEU A 24 5.84 -9.16 6.54
N MET A 25 5.76 -8.97 5.23
CA MET A 25 6.35 -9.91 4.27
C MET A 25 7.41 -9.24 3.44
N GLU A 26 7.06 -8.13 2.76
CA GLU A 26 7.95 -7.43 1.84
C GLU A 26 7.63 -5.93 1.85
N ILE A 27 8.61 -5.12 1.43
CA ILE A 27 8.44 -3.69 1.16
C ILE A 27 9.00 -3.46 -0.24
N ASN A 28 8.13 -3.13 -1.19
CA ASN A 28 8.47 -3.01 -2.60
C ASN A 28 8.32 -1.55 -3.06
N PRO A 29 9.35 -0.92 -3.64
CA PRO A 29 9.24 0.44 -4.17
C PRO A 29 8.36 0.47 -5.43
N ILE A 30 7.53 1.51 -5.55
CA ILE A 30 6.80 1.83 -6.76
C ILE A 30 7.52 2.99 -7.44
N PHE A 31 7.99 2.76 -8.67
CA PHE A 31 8.67 3.76 -9.48
C PHE A 31 7.70 4.55 -10.34
N GLU A 32 8.01 5.82 -10.59
CA GLU A 32 7.35 6.60 -11.65
C GLU A 32 7.71 6.02 -13.02
N TRP A 33 6.76 6.06 -13.96
CA TRP A 33 6.96 5.55 -15.31
C TRP A 33 6.86 6.69 -16.32
N GLU A 34 7.84 6.77 -17.20
CA GLU A 34 7.89 7.75 -18.30
C GLU A 34 7.79 7.05 -19.67
N ASP A 35 7.20 7.77 -20.62
CA ASP A 35 7.15 7.35 -22.02
C ASP A 35 8.35 7.96 -22.77
N VAL A 36 9.26 7.10 -23.21
CA VAL A 36 10.47 7.51 -23.94
C VAL A 36 10.38 6.99 -25.37
N VAL A 37 10.73 7.83 -26.34
CA VAL A 37 10.86 7.39 -27.73
C VAL A 37 12.13 6.55 -27.87
N ASN A 38 11.98 5.30 -28.30
CA ASN A 38 13.14 4.47 -28.63
C ASN A 38 13.77 4.96 -29.94
N GLU A 39 15.00 5.46 -29.88
CA GLU A 39 15.69 6.06 -31.04
C GLU A 39 15.91 5.07 -32.18
N ASP A 40 15.98 3.76 -31.90
CA ASP A 40 16.22 2.72 -32.92
C ASP A 40 14.95 2.30 -33.66
N THR A 41 13.78 2.33 -33.00
CA THR A 41 12.51 1.83 -33.55
C THR A 41 11.48 2.93 -33.81
N GLY A 42 11.69 4.12 -33.25
CA GLY A 42 10.72 5.23 -33.27
C GLY A 42 9.45 4.98 -32.45
N GLU A 43 9.40 3.87 -31.70
CA GLU A 43 8.23 3.50 -30.89
C GLU A 43 8.30 4.15 -29.50
N MET A 44 7.13 4.53 -28.96
CA MET A 44 7.01 4.96 -27.57
C MET A 44 7.14 3.73 -26.66
N VAL A 45 8.19 3.70 -25.85
CA VAL A 45 8.43 2.64 -24.87
C VAL A 45 8.27 3.23 -23.48
N ARG A 46 7.46 2.58 -22.65
CA ARG A 46 7.26 2.98 -21.27
C ARG A 46 8.33 2.33 -20.39
N ARG A 47 9.10 3.14 -19.67
CA ARG A 47 10.21 2.68 -18.80
C ARG A 47 10.04 3.22 -17.38
N PRO A 48 10.42 2.44 -16.35
CA PRO A 48 10.47 2.96 -14.98
C PRO A 48 11.63 3.95 -14.88
N THR A 49 11.38 5.06 -14.19
CA THR A 49 12.39 6.03 -13.77
C THR A 49 13.09 5.53 -12.50
N ASP A 50 14.14 6.24 -12.09
CA ASP A 50 14.80 6.02 -10.79
C ASP A 50 14.02 6.66 -9.62
N GLU A 51 12.93 7.40 -9.89
CA GLU A 51 12.14 8.08 -8.87
C GLU A 51 11.11 7.13 -8.26
N ILE A 52 11.18 6.98 -6.92
CA ILE A 52 10.19 6.23 -6.15
C ILE A 52 9.07 7.18 -5.74
N ILE A 53 7.82 6.82 -6.03
CA ILE A 53 6.64 7.64 -5.72
C ILE A 53 5.89 7.16 -4.47
N GLU A 54 5.87 5.85 -4.24
CA GLU A 54 5.18 5.19 -3.12
C GLU A 54 5.87 3.86 -2.83
N TYR A 55 5.56 3.25 -1.69
CA TYR A 55 5.98 1.88 -1.36
C TYR A 55 4.76 0.99 -1.15
N ASP A 56 4.82 -0.21 -1.71
CA ASP A 56 3.87 -1.27 -1.44
C ASP A 56 4.40 -2.18 -0.33
N VAL A 57 3.72 -2.14 0.81
CA VAL A 57 4.01 -3.01 1.95
C VAL A 57 3.14 -4.26 1.84
N LEU A 58 3.77 -5.39 1.53
CA LEU A 58 3.11 -6.69 1.49
C LEU A 58 3.01 -7.24 2.91
N VAL A 59 1.79 -7.56 3.32
CA VAL A 59 1.49 -8.09 4.65
C VAL A 59 0.64 -9.34 4.55
N TYR A 60 0.80 -10.22 5.53
CA TYR A 60 -0.13 -11.31 5.76
C TYR A 60 -1.18 -10.88 6.78
N SER A 61 -2.46 -11.10 6.46
CA SER A 61 -3.58 -10.86 7.35
C SER A 61 -4.09 -12.14 7.97
N SER A 62 -4.28 -12.12 9.29
CA SER A 62 -4.84 -13.25 10.03
C SER A 62 -6.36 -13.36 9.93
N ALA A 63 -7.06 -12.30 9.48
CA ALA A 63 -8.53 -12.32 9.41
C ALA A 63 -9.05 -13.18 8.26
N ASP A 64 -8.33 -13.18 7.13
CA ASP A 64 -8.72 -13.84 5.88
C ASP A 64 -7.67 -14.84 5.38
N ASP A 65 -6.61 -15.10 6.16
CA ASP A 65 -5.51 -16.02 5.81
C ASP A 65 -4.93 -15.72 4.41
N SER A 66 -4.77 -14.42 4.14
CA SER A 66 -4.43 -13.92 2.82
C SER A 66 -3.32 -12.87 2.85
N ARG A 67 -2.79 -12.56 1.67
CA ARG A 67 -1.78 -11.51 1.47
C ARG A 67 -2.49 -10.26 1.01
N LEU A 68 -2.15 -9.15 1.65
CA LEU A 68 -2.69 -7.83 1.36
C LEU A 68 -1.54 -6.88 1.08
N THR A 69 -1.79 -5.90 0.23
CA THR A 69 -0.85 -4.81 -0.03
C THR A 69 -1.41 -3.53 0.55
N VAL A 70 -0.58 -2.83 1.32
CA VAL A 70 -0.86 -1.49 1.83
C VAL A 70 0.14 -0.52 1.22
N THR A 71 -0.36 0.46 0.48
CA THR A 71 0.49 1.47 -0.15
C THR A 71 0.74 2.62 0.83
N VAL A 72 2.00 3.02 0.96
CA VAL A 72 2.46 4.11 1.85
C VAL A 72 3.28 5.13 1.07
N PRO A 73 3.30 6.41 1.50
CA PRO A 73 4.09 7.43 0.84
C PRO A 73 5.59 7.27 1.14
N VAL A 74 6.45 7.93 0.35
CA VAL A 74 7.92 7.84 0.49
C VAL A 74 8.45 8.41 1.80
N GLU A 75 7.68 9.27 2.47
CA GLU A 75 8.04 9.85 3.76
C GLU A 75 7.72 8.93 4.95
N ALA A 76 7.11 7.76 4.72
CA ALA A 76 6.79 6.81 5.76
C ALA A 76 8.08 6.28 6.42
N LYS A 77 8.19 6.37 7.75
CA LYS A 77 9.38 5.93 8.49
C LYS A 77 9.53 4.41 8.49
N GLY A 78 8.41 3.68 8.38
CA GLY A 78 8.39 2.23 8.33
C GLY A 78 9.21 1.63 7.18
N ILE A 79 9.50 2.38 6.11
CA ILE A 79 10.28 1.89 4.96
C ILE A 79 11.73 1.54 5.34
N GLU A 80 12.26 2.11 6.44
CA GLU A 80 13.61 1.82 6.94
C GLU A 80 13.69 0.47 7.68
N ILE A 81 12.57 -0.23 7.86
CA ILE A 81 12.54 -1.55 8.50
C ILE A 81 13.25 -2.56 7.61
N ASP A 82 14.28 -3.19 8.18
CA ASP A 82 14.98 -4.33 7.57
C ASP A 82 14.02 -5.53 7.44
N VAL A 83 13.57 -5.81 6.21
CA VAL A 83 12.61 -6.89 5.90
C VAL A 83 13.17 -8.26 6.27
N GLU A 84 14.44 -8.52 6.01
CA GLU A 84 15.05 -9.83 6.26
C GLU A 84 15.06 -10.18 7.76
N LYS A 85 15.35 -9.19 8.61
CA LYS A 85 15.35 -9.37 10.08
C LYS A 85 13.96 -9.36 10.70
N ASN A 86 12.97 -8.83 10.00
CA ASN A 86 11.63 -8.59 10.53
C ASN A 86 10.53 -9.31 9.74
N TYR A 87 10.89 -10.28 8.91
CA TYR A 87 9.95 -11.13 8.18
C TYR A 87 8.96 -11.80 9.13
N ARG A 88 7.67 -11.73 8.78
CA ARG A 88 6.50 -12.17 9.53
C ARG A 88 6.36 -11.57 10.93
N LYS A 89 7.10 -10.52 11.26
CA LYS A 89 6.84 -9.80 12.51
C LYS A 89 5.57 -8.98 12.40
N PRO A 90 4.79 -8.86 13.48
CA PRO A 90 3.57 -8.08 13.45
C PRO A 90 3.87 -6.60 13.24
N LEU A 91 3.03 -5.93 12.46
CA LEU A 91 3.09 -4.49 12.23
C LEU A 91 1.76 -3.81 12.50
N ALA A 92 1.82 -2.50 12.74
CA ALA A 92 0.68 -1.61 12.84
C ALA A 92 0.85 -0.47 11.83
N PHE A 93 -0.24 -0.17 11.12
CA PHE A 93 -0.32 0.97 10.20
C PHE A 93 -0.93 2.18 10.91
N GLN A 94 -0.47 3.37 10.56
CA GLN A 94 -1.03 4.65 10.98
C GLN A 94 -1.86 5.26 9.85
N GLY A 95 -3.00 5.87 10.17
CA GLY A 95 -3.86 6.49 9.16
C GLY A 95 -4.34 5.51 8.09
N LEU A 96 -4.63 4.26 8.47
CA LEU A 96 -5.05 3.23 7.53
C LEU A 96 -6.43 3.58 6.96
N THR A 97 -6.50 3.67 5.65
CA THR A 97 -7.71 3.95 4.88
C THR A 97 -7.96 2.83 3.88
N ALA A 98 -9.22 2.57 3.59
CA ALA A 98 -9.61 1.60 2.57
C ALA A 98 -10.40 2.31 1.46
N ARG A 99 -10.11 1.98 0.20
CA ARG A 99 -10.87 2.48 -0.95
C ARG A 99 -11.36 1.32 -1.79
N LEU A 100 -12.65 1.32 -2.09
CA LEU A 100 -13.23 0.38 -3.05
C LEU A 100 -12.82 0.77 -4.46
N TRP A 101 -12.41 -0.20 -5.26
CA TRP A 101 -12.15 0.02 -6.67
C TRP A 101 -12.92 -0.99 -7.50
N ASN A 102 -13.31 -0.57 -8.69
CA ASN A 102 -13.86 -1.43 -9.72
C ASN A 102 -13.26 -1.08 -11.08
N ASN A 103 -13.03 -2.10 -11.90
CA ASN A 103 -12.65 -1.93 -13.29
C ASN A 103 -13.58 -2.76 -14.17
N ARG A 104 -14.04 -2.16 -15.27
CA ARG A 104 -14.81 -2.86 -16.28
C ARG A 104 -13.91 -3.06 -17.49
N GLU A 105 -13.51 -4.29 -17.71
CA GLU A 105 -12.74 -4.67 -18.90
C GLU A 105 -13.66 -5.26 -19.94
N SER A 106 -13.50 -4.84 -21.20
CA SER A 106 -14.22 -5.41 -22.33
C SER A 106 -13.21 -5.79 -23.40
N PHE A 107 -13.18 -7.07 -23.75
CA PHE A 107 -12.30 -7.59 -24.79
C PHE A 107 -13.06 -8.55 -25.70
N VAL A 108 -12.51 -8.77 -26.89
CA VAL A 108 -13.02 -9.79 -27.81
C VAL A 108 -12.23 -11.06 -27.56
N ASN A 109 -12.91 -12.15 -27.20
CA ASN A 109 -12.24 -13.43 -26.98
C ASN A 109 -11.81 -14.06 -28.33
N ALA A 110 -11.05 -15.15 -28.28
CA ALA A 110 -10.58 -15.86 -29.48
C ALA A 110 -11.70 -16.37 -30.41
N GLN A 111 -12.96 -16.36 -29.97
CA GLN A 111 -14.13 -16.80 -30.73
C GLN A 111 -14.90 -15.62 -31.35
N GLY A 112 -14.33 -14.40 -31.32
CA GLY A 112 -14.97 -13.19 -31.85
C GLY A 112 -16.11 -12.65 -30.99
N ARG A 113 -16.32 -13.19 -29.78
CA ARG A 113 -17.38 -12.73 -28.87
C ARG A 113 -16.85 -11.65 -27.96
N ARG A 114 -17.63 -10.57 -27.81
CA ARG A 114 -17.36 -9.53 -26.81
C ARG A 114 -17.64 -10.08 -25.42
N VAL A 115 -16.61 -10.16 -24.58
CA VAL A 115 -16.70 -10.52 -23.17
C VAL A 115 -16.52 -9.25 -22.34
N THR A 116 -17.32 -9.11 -21.29
CA THR A 116 -17.19 -8.02 -20.31
C THR A 116 -16.95 -8.62 -18.94
N THR A 117 -15.86 -8.23 -18.30
CA THR A 117 -15.49 -8.65 -16.94
C THR A 117 -15.58 -7.44 -16.01
N TYR A 118 -16.14 -7.65 -14.82
CA TYR A 118 -16.18 -6.66 -13.75
C TYR A 118 -15.23 -7.10 -12.65
N ASN A 119 -14.09 -6.42 -12.53
CA ASN A 119 -13.13 -6.61 -11.47
C ASN A 119 -13.47 -5.63 -10.34
N TYR A 120 -13.42 -6.09 -9.10
CA TYR A 120 -13.65 -5.26 -7.92
C TYR A 120 -12.71 -5.67 -6.80
N GLY A 121 -12.41 -4.74 -5.89
CA GLY A 121 -11.58 -5.04 -4.73
C GLY A 121 -11.44 -3.85 -3.79
N VAL A 122 -10.58 -4.02 -2.80
CA VAL A 122 -10.23 -3.00 -1.81
C VAL A 122 -8.76 -2.67 -1.98
N LYS A 123 -8.42 -1.38 -1.97
CA LYS A 123 -7.05 -0.87 -1.86
C LYS A 123 -6.87 -0.26 -0.49
N PHE A 124 -5.80 -0.63 0.19
CA PHE A 124 -5.44 -0.05 1.48
C PHE A 124 -4.32 0.96 1.30
N ARG A 125 -4.45 2.11 1.97
CA ARG A 125 -3.40 3.13 2.06
C ARG A 125 -3.17 3.48 3.51
N ALA A 126 -1.92 3.77 3.86
CA ALA A 126 -1.57 4.24 5.20
C ALA A 126 -0.57 5.39 5.10
N THR A 127 -0.50 6.22 6.13
CA THR A 127 0.46 7.33 6.18
C THR A 127 1.83 6.88 6.69
N ASP A 128 1.87 5.85 7.54
CA ASP A 128 3.11 5.26 8.07
C ASP A 128 2.85 3.84 8.60
N PHE A 129 3.89 3.10 8.97
CA PHE A 129 3.80 1.80 9.62
C PHE A 129 4.98 1.50 10.54
N SER A 130 4.78 0.60 11.51
CA SER A 130 5.81 0.26 12.50
C SER A 130 5.64 -1.17 13.01
N LEU A 131 6.71 -1.79 13.51
CA LEU A 131 6.65 -3.10 14.15
C LEU A 131 5.93 -3.02 15.50
N VAL A 132 5.01 -3.95 15.75
CA VAL A 132 4.33 -4.06 17.05
C VAL A 132 5.32 -4.55 18.09
N GLY A 133 5.48 -3.78 19.18
CA GLY A 133 6.40 -4.11 20.27
C GLY A 133 7.82 -3.55 20.10
N ALA A 134 8.12 -2.87 18.98
CA ALA A 134 9.25 -1.96 18.93
C ALA A 134 8.86 -0.68 19.67
N ASN A 135 9.52 -0.40 20.79
CA ASN A 135 9.25 0.74 21.67
C ASN A 135 9.25 2.08 20.91
N ASN A 136 8.07 2.62 20.58
CA ASN A 136 7.89 4.06 20.50
C ASN A 136 7.76 4.61 21.92
N GLN A 137 8.89 4.70 22.64
CA GLN A 137 8.99 5.69 23.71
C GLN A 137 9.18 7.05 23.02
N PRO A 138 8.21 7.97 23.06
CA PRO A 138 8.52 9.35 22.74
C PRO A 138 9.64 9.80 23.70
N LYS A 139 10.75 10.30 23.17
CA LYS A 139 11.77 10.96 23.98
C LYS A 139 11.11 12.14 24.69
N GLN A 140 10.71 11.92 25.93
CA GLN A 140 10.30 12.98 26.84
C GLN A 140 11.57 13.80 27.12
N ASN A 141 11.60 15.04 26.62
CA ASN A 141 12.65 16.01 26.94
C ASN A 141 12.73 16.17 28.47
N GLN A 142 13.71 15.52 29.09
CA GLN A 142 14.19 15.90 30.41
C GLN A 142 15.06 17.13 30.24
N ASN A 143 14.43 18.31 30.37
CA ASN A 143 15.10 19.52 30.82
C ASN A 143 14.28 20.07 31.99
N GLN A 144 14.39 19.41 33.15
CA GLN A 144 14.16 20.10 34.42
C GLN A 144 15.42 20.90 34.69
N GLY A 145 15.33 22.22 34.50
CA GLY A 145 16.37 23.14 34.89
C GLY A 145 16.55 23.10 36.41
N ASP A 146 17.79 22.87 36.81
CA ASP A 146 18.28 23.12 38.17
C ASP A 146 17.93 24.55 38.59
N GLN A 147 17.05 24.67 39.59
CA GLN A 147 16.95 25.88 40.40
C GLN A 147 17.92 25.73 41.58
N LYS A 148 18.94 26.59 41.61
CA LYS A 148 19.66 26.99 42.82
C LYS A 148 19.63 28.51 42.92
#